data_AF-A0AAW4WX78-F1
#
_entry.id   AF-A0AAW4WX78-F1
#
_cell.length_a   1.000
_cell.length_b   1.000
_cell.length_c   1.000
_cell.angle_alpha   90.00
_cell.angle_beta   90.00
_cell.angle_gamma   90.00
#
_symmetry.space_group_name_H-M   'P 1'
#
loop_
_entity.id
_entity.type
_entity.pdbx_description
1 polymer ?
#
loop_
_entity_poly.entity_id
_entity_poly.type
_entity_poly.pdbx_seq_one_letter_code
_entity_poly.pdbx_strand_id
1 'polypeptide(L)'
;EEIKSFLSRQKEVYKIPYETHPADRPRQCVFGGTSNALDFLPLDRSGNRRFIPVMVYPEQAEVHILEDEAASRAYIEQMWA
;
A
#
# COMPACT_ATOMS: atom_id res chain seq x y z
N GLU A 1 -4.19 15.23 8.82
CA GLU A 1 -3.67 16.00 7.66
C GLU A 1 -2.34 15.48 7.12
N GLU A 2 -1.31 15.30 7.94
CA GLU A 2 0.04 14.94 7.46
C GLU A 2 0.11 13.63 6.64
N ILE A 3 -0.55 12.57 7.11
CA ILE A 3 -0.64 11.27 6.38
C ILE A 3 -1.37 11.44 5.04
N LYS A 4 -2.44 12.23 4.99
CA LYS A 4 -3.22 12.45 3.76
C LYS A 4 -2.41 13.24 2.73
N SER A 5 -1.72 14.28 3.20
CA SER A 5 -0.78 15.03 2.38
C SER A 5 0.30 14.11 1.83
N PHE A 6 0.92 13.30 2.70
CA PHE A 6 1.92 12.31 2.31
C PHE A 6 1.39 11.36 1.23
N LEU A 7 0.22 10.72 1.42
CA LEU A 7 -0.35 9.79 0.44
C LEU A 7 -0.69 10.44 -0.91
N SER A 8 -1.13 11.70 -0.90
CA SER A 8 -1.54 12.42 -2.12
C SER A 8 -0.40 13.07 -2.91
N ARG A 9 0.82 13.14 -2.36
CA ARG A 9 1.97 13.70 -3.06
C ARG A 9 2.26 12.91 -4.34
N GLN A 10 2.29 13.62 -5.47
CA GLN A 10 2.59 13.05 -6.79
C GLN A 10 4.09 12.92 -7.05
N LYS A 11 4.92 13.66 -6.30
CA LYS A 11 6.37 13.69 -6.46
C LYS A 11 7.07 13.63 -5.11
N GLU A 12 8.20 12.93 -5.10
CA GLU A 12 9.14 12.92 -3.99
C GLU A 12 10.33 13.80 -4.34
N VAL A 13 10.78 14.61 -3.38
CA VAL A 13 11.96 15.45 -3.53
C VAL A 13 13.05 14.82 -2.68
N TYR A 14 13.95 14.09 -3.32
CA TYR A 14 15.05 13.44 -2.62
C TYR A 14 16.35 13.50 -3.43
N LYS A 15 17.46 13.39 -2.71
CA LYS A 15 18.81 13.39 -3.27
C LYS A 15 19.30 11.95 -3.37
N ILE A 16 19.70 11.51 -4.57
CA ILE A 16 20.39 10.23 -4.74
C ILE A 16 21.80 10.37 -4.17
N PRO A 17 22.40 9.30 -3.62
CA PRO A 17 23.82 9.32 -3.27
C PRO A 17 24.68 9.91 -4.39
N TYR A 18 25.63 10.77 -4.01
CA TYR A 18 26.57 11.48 -4.92
C TYR A 18 25.98 12.56 -5.84
N GLU A 19 24.66 12.83 -5.82
CA GLU A 19 24.10 14.01 -6.50
C GLU A 19 24.34 15.30 -5.69
N THR A 20 24.63 16.41 -6.35
CA THR A 20 24.82 17.70 -5.66
C THR A 20 23.50 18.30 -5.18
N HIS A 21 22.44 18.18 -5.99
CA HIS A 21 21.14 18.80 -5.73
C HIS A 21 20.01 17.77 -5.66
N PRO A 22 18.99 17.98 -4.81
CA PRO A 22 17.79 17.15 -4.81
C PRO A 22 17.02 17.35 -6.13
N ALA A 23 16.39 16.28 -6.60
CA ALA A 23 15.56 16.30 -7.79
C ALA A 23 14.14 15.85 -7.47
N ASP A 24 13.18 16.42 -8.21
CA ASP A 24 11.79 16.01 -8.19
C ASP A 24 11.65 14.71 -8.98
N ARG A 25 11.14 13.66 -8.35
CA ARG A 25 10.87 12.38 -9.02
C ARG A 25 9.40 11.97 -8.87
N PRO A 26 8.72 11.56 -9.95
CA PRO A 26 7.33 11.13 -9.87
C PRO A 26 7.25 9.87 -8.99
N ARG A 27 6.22 9.80 -8.15
CA ARG A 27 6.05 8.67 -7.25
C ARG A 27 5.53 7.45 -8.01
N GLN A 28 6.26 6.34 -7.95
CA GLN A 28 5.93 5.06 -8.58
C GLN A 28 5.76 3.95 -7.53
N CYS A 29 5.00 4.22 -6.47
CA CYS A 29 4.73 3.24 -5.44
C CYS A 29 3.25 3.23 -5.02
N VAL A 30 2.83 2.08 -4.50
CA VAL A 30 1.55 1.89 -3.83
C VAL A 30 1.84 1.76 -2.33
N PHE A 31 1.06 2.44 -1.50
CA PHE A 31 1.17 2.33 -0.05
C PHE A 31 0.18 1.30 0.48
N GLY A 32 0.69 0.32 1.21
CA GLY A 32 -0.10 -0.66 1.94
C GLY A 32 0.30 -0.67 3.41
N GLY A 33 -0.66 -0.93 4.29
CA GLY A 33 -0.43 -1.09 5.71
C GLY A 33 -1.48 -2.04 6.28
N THR A 34 -1.08 -2.84 7.26
CA THR A 34 -1.96 -3.76 7.98
C THR A 34 -2.18 -3.22 9.40
N SER A 35 -3.40 -3.31 9.89
CA SER A 35 -3.75 -2.97 11.27
C SER A 35 -4.66 -4.04 11.84
N ASN A 36 -4.41 -4.43 13.09
CA ASN A 36 -5.31 -5.31 13.85
C ASN A 36 -6.43 -4.52 14.54
N ALA A 37 -6.33 -3.19 14.57
CA ALA A 37 -7.33 -2.31 15.15
C ALA A 37 -8.35 -1.88 14.09
N LEU A 38 -9.64 -2.02 14.40
CA LEU A 38 -10.76 -1.65 13.52
C LEU A 38 -10.88 -0.13 13.34
N ASP A 39 -10.39 0.64 14.29
CA ASP A 39 -10.39 2.11 14.34
C ASP A 39 -9.08 2.73 13.82
N PHE A 40 -8.44 2.08 12.84
CA PHE A 40 -7.17 2.55 12.28
C PHE A 40 -7.28 3.86 11.47
N LEU A 41 -8.48 4.16 10.97
CA LEU A 41 -8.70 5.38 10.20
C LEU A 41 -8.91 6.55 11.17
N PRO A 42 -8.14 7.65 11.03
CA PRO A 42 -8.37 8.84 11.82
C PRO A 42 -9.83 9.30 11.63
N LEU A 43 -10.47 9.70 12.73
CA LEU A 43 -11.77 10.39 12.73
C LEU A 43 -11.62 11.73 11.99
N ASP A 44 -11.75 11.68 10.68
CA ASP A 44 -11.50 12.82 9.81
C ASP A 44 -12.79 13.28 9.11
N ARG A 45 -13.08 14.58 9.26
CA ARG A 45 -14.23 15.28 8.70
C ARG A 45 -14.29 15.26 7.16
N SER A 46 -13.17 15.07 6.48
CA SER A 46 -13.08 15.10 5.00
C SER A 46 -13.49 13.80 4.30
N GLY A 47 -13.82 12.76 5.09
CA GLY A 47 -14.09 11.42 4.61
C GLY A 47 -12.79 10.72 4.20
N ASN A 48 -12.56 9.51 4.68
CA ASN A 48 -11.32 8.73 4.47
C ASN A 48 -11.18 8.18 3.04
N ARG A 49 -11.52 8.98 2.02
CA ARG A 49 -11.52 8.66 0.58
C ARG A 49 -10.15 8.31 -0.04
N ARG A 50 -9.08 8.40 0.74
CA ARG A 50 -7.69 8.07 0.34
C ARG A 50 -7.24 6.72 0.89
N PHE A 51 -8.16 5.99 1.53
CA PHE A 51 -7.93 4.67 2.10
C PHE A 51 -8.97 3.72 1.54
N ILE A 52 -8.52 2.51 1.22
CA ILE A 52 -9.39 1.38 0.85
C ILE A 52 -9.21 0.34 1.96
N PRO A 53 -10.07 0.33 3.00
CA PRO A 53 -10.01 -0.70 4.03
C PRO A 53 -10.40 -2.05 3.41
N VAL A 54 -9.55 -3.06 3.60
CA VAL A 54 -9.86 -4.45 3.29
C VAL A 54 -9.91 -5.21 4.60
N MET A 55 -11.11 -5.64 4.98
CA MET A 55 -11.30 -6.53 6.13
C MET A 55 -10.87 -7.92 5.74
N VAL A 56 -9.90 -8.48 6.46
CA VAL A 56 -9.37 -9.82 6.23
C VAL A 56 -9.92 -10.76 7.29
N TYR A 57 -10.43 -11.91 6.86
CA TYR A 57 -10.97 -12.98 7.70
C TYR A 57 -10.10 -14.23 7.51
N PRO A 58 -9.03 -14.42 8.29
CA PRO A 58 -8.12 -15.55 8.13
C PRO A 58 -8.82 -16.91 8.21
N GLU A 59 -9.86 -17.02 9.02
CA GLU A 59 -10.66 -18.24 9.20
C GLU A 59 -11.49 -18.63 7.96
N GLN A 60 -11.68 -17.70 7.02
CA GLN A 60 -12.39 -17.93 5.75
C GLN A 60 -11.44 -18.17 4.57
N ALA A 61 -10.13 -18.19 4.80
CA ALA A 61 -9.17 -18.43 3.74
C ALA A 61 -9.27 -19.90 3.27
N GLU A 62 -9.68 -20.09 2.01
CA GLU A 62 -9.82 -21.43 1.39
C GLU A 62 -8.46 -22.08 1.11
N VAL A 63 -7.42 -21.26 0.89
CA VAL A 63 -6.07 -21.71 0.54
C VAL A 63 -5.04 -20.85 1.26
N HIS A 64 -4.02 -21.48 1.84
CA HIS A 64 -2.88 -20.77 2.38
C HIS A 64 -1.74 -20.72 1.34
N ILE A 65 -1.21 -19.52 1.09
CA ILE A 65 -0.16 -19.26 0.07
C ILE A 65 1.10 -20.14 0.19
N LEU A 66 1.39 -20.67 1.39
CA LEU A 66 2.56 -21.54 1.63
C LEU A 66 2.24 -23.05 1.58
N GLU A 67 0.98 -23.45 1.45
CA GLU A 67 0.62 -24.87 1.34
C GLU A 67 0.99 -25.44 -0.04
N ASP A 68 0.78 -24.66 -1.11
CA ASP A 68 1.23 -24.96 -2.47
C ASP A 68 1.78 -23.68 -3.12
N GLU A 69 3.09 -23.50 -3.01
CA GLU A 69 3.79 -22.33 -3.52
C GLU A 69 3.71 -22.24 -5.06
N ALA A 70 3.76 -23.38 -5.76
CA ALA A 70 3.76 -23.41 -7.22
C ALA A 70 2.41 -22.96 -7.79
N ALA A 71 1.30 -23.48 -7.24
CA ALA A 71 -0.04 -23.07 -7.62
C ALA A 71 -0.31 -21.60 -7.24
N SER A 72 0.10 -21.17 -6.04
CA SER A 72 -0.06 -19.80 -5.57
C SER A 72 0.69 -18.80 -6.45
N ARG A 73 1.91 -19.13 -6.88
CA ARG A 73 2.72 -18.28 -7.76
C ARG A 73 2.09 -18.13 -9.14
N ALA A 74 1.60 -19.23 -9.73
CA ALA A 74 0.92 -19.20 -11.01
C ALA A 74 -0.34 -18.34 -10.98
N TYR A 75 -1.10 -18.34 -9.86
CA TYR A 75 -2.26 -17.47 -9.68
C TYR A 75 -1.86 -15.99 -9.55
N ILE A 76 -0.82 -15.66 -8.77
CA ILE A 76 -0.33 -14.29 -8.62
C ILE A 76 0.15 -13.71 -9.96
N GLU A 77 0.79 -14.53 -10.80
CA GLU A 77 1.26 -14.11 -12.12
C GLU A 77 0.10 -13.71 -13.06
N GLN A 78 -1.11 -14.27 -12.88
CA GLN A 78 -2.30 -13.85 -13.63
C GLN A 78 -2.79 -12.44 -13.26
N MET A 79 -2.46 -11.95 -12.07
CA MET A 79 -2.90 -10.62 -11.60
C MET A 79 -2.22 -9.46 -12.35
N TRP A 80 -1.13 -9.73 -13.07
CA TRP A 80 -0.33 -8.73 -13.79
C TRP A 80 -0.67 -8.59 -15.28
N ALA A 81 -1.87 -9.02 -15.71
CA ALA A 81 -2.33 -8.87 -17.10
C ALA A 81 -2.65 -7.41 -17.48
#